data_AF-A0A7X7A6B5-F1
#
_entry.id   AF-A0A7X7A6B5-F1
#
_cell.length_a   1.000
_cell.length_b   1.000
_cell.length_c   1.000
_cell.angle_alpha   90.00
_cell.angle_beta   90.00
_cell.angle_gamma   90.00
#
_symmetry.space_group_name_H-M   'P 1'
#
loop_
_entity.id
_entity.type
_entity.pdbx_description
1 polymer ?
#
loop_
_entity_poly.entity_id
_entity_poly.type
_entity_poly.pdbx_seq_one_letter_code
_entity_poly.pdbx_strand_id
1 'polypeptide(L)'
;MTRALFVRQGHGPLLTPDDLPFHANAVLNPGLAIVGDETVLLLRIEDRQGLSQIRVARSYNGIDGWRIADRPLLEPDLPDFPYEEWGCEDARVTQIGESLWIIAYTAYSRYGPAVALATTEDFETVERLGIVLSPSNKDATLFPYPFDGEWVMLHRPVTGGQEHIWHATADHDFYHWSRPGVLLPERGGPWWDGLRIGGGAPPILTDEGWLLIYHGVKEMAGHPIYRLGVALLDRDNPRR
;
A
#
# COMPACT_ATOMS: atom_id res chain seq x y z
N MET A 1 -19.38 22.69 16.88
CA MET A 1 -18.08 22.01 17.13
C MET A 1 -17.96 20.88 16.13
N THR A 2 -16.94 20.90 15.28
CA THR A 2 -16.65 19.79 14.35
C THR A 2 -16.07 18.63 15.17
N ARG A 3 -16.81 17.52 15.24
CA ARG A 3 -16.32 16.27 15.84
C ARG A 3 -15.20 15.72 14.94
N ALA A 4 -14.04 15.42 15.51
CA ALA A 4 -12.97 14.76 14.77
C ALA A 4 -13.44 13.38 14.30
N LEU A 5 -13.29 13.08 13.00
CA LEU A 5 -13.66 11.79 12.43
C LEU A 5 -12.74 10.67 12.93
N PHE A 6 -11.45 10.98 13.09
CA PHE A 6 -10.44 10.08 13.63
C PHE A 6 -9.80 10.68 14.87
N VAL A 7 -9.63 9.87 15.91
CA VAL A 7 -8.89 10.23 17.14
C VAL A 7 -7.65 9.35 17.19
N ARG A 8 -6.48 9.98 17.36
CA ARG A 8 -5.22 9.24 17.50
C ARG A 8 -5.24 8.44 18.80
N GLN A 9 -4.75 7.21 18.73
CA GLN A 9 -4.45 6.43 19.92
C GLN A 9 -3.38 7.19 20.73
N GLY A 10 -3.63 7.42 22.02
CA GLY A 10 -2.91 8.39 22.85
C GLY A 10 -1.54 7.94 23.36
N HIS A 11 -1.07 6.75 23.02
CA HIS A 11 0.13 6.13 23.60
C HIS A 11 1.37 6.17 22.69
N GLY A 12 1.36 7.01 21.64
CA GLY A 12 2.47 7.11 20.70
C GLY A 12 2.37 6.10 19.55
N PRO A 13 3.46 5.88 18.80
CA PRO A 13 3.48 4.87 17.74
C PRO A 13 3.36 3.46 18.33
N LEU A 14 2.72 2.53 17.59
CA LEU A 14 2.58 1.13 18.01
C LEU A 14 3.92 0.38 17.99
N LEU A 15 4.82 0.79 17.09
CA LEU A 15 6.16 0.24 16.91
C LEU A 15 7.12 1.38 16.55
N THR A 16 8.32 1.29 17.08
CA THR A 16 9.46 2.17 16.82
C THR A 16 10.68 1.35 16.38
N PRO A 17 11.73 1.99 15.83
CA PRO A 17 12.96 1.27 15.51
C PRO A 17 13.60 0.55 16.72
N ASP A 18 13.36 1.03 17.94
CA ASP A 18 13.90 0.42 19.18
C ASP A 18 13.19 -0.89 19.56
N ASP A 19 12.00 -1.13 19.01
CA ASP A 19 11.24 -2.38 19.21
C ASP A 19 11.69 -3.51 18.27
N LEU A 20 12.52 -3.21 17.27
CA LEU A 20 13.01 -4.19 16.31
C LEU A 20 14.15 -5.02 16.91
N PRO A 21 14.27 -6.32 16.56
CA PRO A 21 15.37 -7.17 17.04
C PRO A 21 16.75 -6.83 16.44
N PHE A 22 16.82 -5.77 15.62
CA PHE A 22 18.01 -5.29 14.94
C PHE A 22 17.91 -3.77 14.75
N HIS A 23 19.03 -3.11 14.48
CA HIS A 23 19.03 -1.67 14.25
C HIS A 23 18.52 -1.30 12.85
N ALA A 24 17.54 -0.40 12.80
CA ALA A 24 17.01 0.20 11.58
C ALA A 24 16.99 1.73 11.68
N ASN A 25 16.87 2.41 10.54
CA ASN A 25 16.66 3.85 10.53
C ASN A 25 15.18 4.18 10.83
N ALA A 26 14.25 3.41 10.24
CA ALA A 26 12.83 3.67 10.39
C ALA A 26 11.97 2.40 10.25
N VAL A 27 10.80 2.41 10.90
CA VAL A 27 9.69 1.46 10.72
C VAL A 27 8.42 2.25 10.45
N LEU A 28 7.77 2.00 9.31
CA LEU A 28 6.67 2.85 8.84
C LEU A 28 5.76 2.12 7.84
N ASN A 29 4.71 2.81 7.40
CA ASN A 29 3.81 2.46 6.30
C ASN A 29 3.41 0.98 6.24
N PRO A 30 2.90 0.37 7.34
CA PRO A 30 2.64 -1.04 7.34
C PRO A 30 1.41 -1.41 6.51
N GLY A 31 1.50 -2.50 5.76
CA GLY A 31 0.32 -3.23 5.28
C GLY A 31 -0.36 -3.93 6.46
N LEU A 32 -1.67 -4.14 6.39
CA LEU A 32 -2.48 -4.77 7.45
C LEU A 32 -3.24 -5.97 6.89
N ALA A 33 -3.22 -7.08 7.61
CA ALA A 33 -4.05 -8.25 7.38
C ALA A 33 -4.58 -8.79 8.72
N ILE A 34 -5.72 -9.46 8.69
CA ILE A 34 -6.26 -10.21 9.83
C ILE A 34 -6.20 -11.69 9.46
N VAL A 35 -5.46 -12.48 10.24
CA VAL A 35 -5.24 -13.90 9.98
C VAL A 35 -5.65 -14.68 11.22
N GLY A 36 -6.80 -15.36 11.14
CA GLY A 36 -7.39 -15.99 12.32
C GLY A 36 -7.73 -14.97 13.40
N ASP A 37 -7.15 -15.12 14.58
CA ASP A 37 -7.28 -14.20 15.72
C ASP A 37 -6.13 -13.18 15.82
N GLU A 38 -5.22 -13.16 14.84
CA GLU A 38 -4.08 -12.26 14.82
C GLU A 38 -4.25 -11.10 13.86
N THR A 39 -3.76 -9.94 14.30
CA THR A 39 -3.38 -8.83 13.43
C THR A 39 -1.98 -9.07 12.90
N VAL A 40 -1.83 -9.02 11.58
CA VAL A 40 -0.56 -9.13 10.87
C VAL A 40 -0.24 -7.79 10.23
N LEU A 41 0.97 -7.28 10.47
CA LEU A 41 1.51 -6.10 9.82
C LEU A 41 2.65 -6.49 8.88
N LEU A 42 2.66 -5.87 7.69
CA LEU A 42 3.79 -5.90 6.76
C LEU A 42 4.52 -4.57 6.89
N LEU A 43 5.46 -4.52 7.82
CA LEU A 43 6.24 -3.34 8.17
C LEU A 43 7.20 -3.00 7.03
N ARG A 44 7.16 -1.75 6.52
CA ARG A 44 8.32 -1.21 5.78
C ARG A 44 9.39 -0.84 6.79
N ILE A 45 10.56 -1.42 6.63
CA ILE A 45 11.73 -1.13 7.46
C ILE A 45 12.83 -0.62 6.55
N GLU A 46 13.28 0.61 6.80
CA GLU A 46 14.47 1.17 6.16
C GLU A 46 15.69 0.87 7.02
N ASP A 47 16.66 0.15 6.46
CA ASP A 47 17.88 -0.18 7.16
C ASP A 47 18.84 1.03 7.29
N ARG A 48 19.99 0.83 7.93
CA ARG A 48 20.97 1.93 8.12
C ARG A 48 21.74 2.31 6.86
N GLN A 49 21.55 1.58 5.76
CA GLN A 49 22.10 1.86 4.43
C GLN A 49 21.09 2.65 3.58
N GLY A 50 19.85 2.79 4.04
CA GLY A 50 18.75 3.43 3.32
C GLY A 50 17.97 2.48 2.41
N LEU A 51 18.15 1.15 2.56
CA LEU A 51 17.44 0.14 1.78
C LEU A 51 16.17 -0.30 2.51
N SER A 52 15.06 -0.38 1.78
CA SER A 52 13.77 -0.76 2.36
C SER A 52 13.47 -2.26 2.18
N GLN A 53 13.00 -2.91 3.24
CA GLN A 53 12.49 -4.29 3.22
C GLN A 53 11.08 -4.35 3.80
N ILE A 54 10.32 -5.39 3.46
CA ILE A 54 9.04 -5.69 4.10
C ILE A 54 9.22 -6.85 5.09
N ARG A 55 8.81 -6.64 6.34
CA ARG A 55 8.92 -7.64 7.41
C ARG A 55 7.60 -7.82 8.13
N VAL A 56 7.30 -9.06 8.49
CA VAL A 56 6.04 -9.41 9.15
C VAL A 56 6.14 -9.19 10.65
N ALA A 57 5.10 -8.61 11.23
CA ALA A 57 4.88 -8.55 12.67
C ALA A 57 3.47 -9.03 13.01
N ARG A 58 3.32 -9.80 14.08
CA ARG A 58 2.04 -10.39 14.51
C ARG A 58 1.67 -9.97 15.92
N SER A 59 0.41 -9.66 16.16
CA SER A 59 -0.15 -9.36 17.49
C SER A 59 -1.59 -9.88 17.58
N TYR A 60 -1.97 -10.47 18.71
CA TYR A 60 -3.35 -10.91 18.95
C TYR A 60 -4.34 -9.74 19.09
N ASN A 61 -3.89 -8.57 19.56
CA ASN A 61 -4.77 -7.42 19.79
C ASN A 61 -4.55 -6.26 18.81
N GLY A 62 -3.52 -6.34 17.97
CA GLY A 62 -3.17 -5.31 17.00
C GLY A 62 -2.68 -4.00 17.61
N ILE A 63 -2.31 -4.00 18.90
CA ILE A 63 -1.89 -2.82 19.66
C ILE A 63 -0.48 -3.03 20.21
N ASP A 64 -0.23 -4.14 20.92
CA ASP A 64 1.03 -4.44 21.59
C ASP A 64 1.42 -5.92 21.44
N GLY A 65 2.48 -6.35 22.12
CA GLY A 65 2.92 -7.75 22.11
C GLY A 65 3.38 -8.25 20.73
N TRP A 66 3.89 -7.33 19.90
CA TRP A 66 4.29 -7.62 18.53
C TRP A 66 5.43 -8.64 18.46
N ARG A 67 5.18 -9.75 17.77
CA ARG A 67 6.17 -10.75 17.38
C ARG A 67 6.66 -10.42 15.97
N ILE A 68 7.89 -9.91 15.86
CA ILE A 68 8.48 -9.51 14.58
C ILE A 68 9.32 -10.67 14.05
N ALA A 69 9.14 -11.01 12.77
CA ALA A 69 9.87 -12.08 12.12
C ALA A 69 11.38 -11.81 12.04
N ASP A 70 12.21 -12.84 12.18
CA ASP A 70 13.68 -12.74 12.13
C ASP A 70 14.24 -12.44 10.74
N ARG A 71 13.47 -12.73 9.68
CA ARG A 71 13.84 -12.44 8.28
C ARG A 71 12.77 -11.58 7.60
N PRO A 72 13.14 -10.79 6.58
CA PRO A 72 12.16 -10.08 5.76
C PRO A 72 11.29 -11.09 5.00
N LEU A 73 10.04 -10.71 4.76
CA LEU A 73 9.18 -11.39 3.79
C LEU A 73 9.57 -10.98 2.36
N LEU A 74 9.85 -9.69 2.15
CA LEU A 74 10.39 -9.16 0.90
C LEU A 74 11.70 -8.44 1.18
N GLU A 75 12.82 -9.08 0.83
CA GLU A 75 14.15 -8.46 0.79
C GLU A 75 14.43 -7.81 -0.58
N PRO A 76 15.11 -6.65 -0.60
CA PRO A 76 15.51 -5.97 -1.83
C PRO A 76 16.73 -6.66 -2.49
N ASP A 77 17.13 -6.14 -3.65
CA ASP A 77 18.39 -6.48 -4.34
C ASP A 77 18.56 -7.98 -4.68
N LEU A 78 17.47 -8.65 -5.07
CA LEU A 78 17.54 -10.00 -5.60
C LEU A 78 17.82 -9.99 -7.11
N PRO A 79 18.73 -10.85 -7.63
CA PRO A 79 19.08 -10.88 -9.06
C PRO A 79 17.88 -11.06 -10.01
N ASP A 80 16.90 -11.86 -9.61
CA ASP A 80 15.70 -12.15 -10.41
C ASP A 80 14.66 -11.01 -10.34
N PHE A 81 14.82 -10.05 -9.42
CA PHE A 81 13.92 -8.92 -9.20
C PHE A 81 14.67 -7.57 -9.24
N PRO A 82 15.24 -7.19 -10.41
CA PRO A 82 16.15 -6.05 -10.52
C PRO A 82 15.49 -4.68 -10.26
N TYR A 83 14.16 -4.60 -10.25
CA TYR A 83 13.42 -3.38 -9.95
C TYR A 83 13.24 -3.12 -8.46
N GLU A 84 13.72 -4.01 -7.60
CA GLU A 84 13.71 -3.93 -6.14
C GLU A 84 15.09 -3.59 -5.56
N GLU A 85 16.03 -3.15 -6.41
CA GLU A 85 17.44 -2.84 -6.08
C GLU A 85 17.60 -1.99 -4.81
N TRP A 86 16.73 -1.01 -4.60
CA TRP A 86 16.81 -0.09 -3.47
C TRP A 86 15.76 -0.34 -2.40
N GLY A 87 14.71 -1.10 -2.72
CA GLY A 87 13.71 -1.42 -1.72
C GLY A 87 12.44 -2.08 -2.22
N CYS A 88 11.82 -2.81 -1.30
CA CYS A 88 10.41 -3.16 -1.33
C CYS A 88 9.67 -2.29 -0.32
N GLU A 89 8.75 -1.45 -0.78
CA GLU A 89 8.18 -0.36 0.02
C GLU A 89 6.65 -0.34 0.07
N ASP A 90 6.12 0.17 1.18
CA ASP A 90 4.72 0.55 1.37
C ASP A 90 3.73 -0.55 0.93
N ALA A 91 3.87 -1.76 1.48
CA ALA A 91 3.01 -2.88 1.14
C ALA A 91 1.54 -2.65 1.53
N ARG A 92 0.61 -3.03 0.65
CA ARG A 92 -0.83 -3.16 0.90
C ARG A 92 -1.21 -4.61 0.66
N VAL A 93 -2.05 -5.18 1.52
CA VAL A 93 -2.40 -6.60 1.46
C VAL A 93 -3.90 -6.76 1.27
N THR A 94 -4.29 -7.57 0.29
CA THR A 94 -5.70 -7.88 -0.01
C THR A 94 -5.90 -9.38 0.02
N GLN A 95 -6.89 -9.85 0.78
CA GLN A 95 -7.27 -11.26 0.79
C GLN A 95 -8.10 -11.58 -0.45
N ILE A 96 -7.75 -12.67 -1.13
CA ILE A 96 -8.47 -13.22 -2.28
C ILE A 96 -8.94 -14.64 -1.93
N GLY A 97 -10.25 -14.85 -1.91
CA GLY A 97 -10.80 -16.13 -1.49
C GLY A 97 -10.52 -16.41 0.00
N GLU A 98 -10.20 -17.66 0.34
CA GLU A 98 -10.06 -18.08 1.74
C GLU A 98 -8.62 -17.96 2.27
N SER A 99 -7.61 -18.40 1.50
CA SER A 99 -6.22 -18.51 1.98
C SER A 99 -5.24 -17.54 1.31
N LEU A 100 -5.53 -17.08 0.09
CA LEU A 100 -4.56 -16.34 -0.71
C LEU A 100 -4.55 -14.86 -0.35
N TRP A 101 -3.36 -14.30 -0.19
CA TRP A 101 -3.15 -12.86 -0.01
C TRP A 101 -2.31 -12.31 -1.15
N ILE A 102 -2.75 -11.18 -1.71
CA ILE A 102 -1.97 -10.40 -2.66
C ILE A 102 -1.35 -9.21 -1.93
N ILE A 103 -0.05 -9.09 -2.04
CA ILE A 103 0.76 -7.99 -1.54
C ILE A 103 1.07 -7.08 -2.73
N ALA A 104 0.45 -5.91 -2.79
CA ALA A 104 0.84 -4.85 -3.69
C ALA A 104 1.86 -3.95 -3.00
N TYR A 105 3.01 -3.73 -3.63
CA TYR A 105 4.09 -2.94 -3.06
C TYR A 105 4.79 -2.10 -4.12
N THR A 106 5.57 -1.13 -3.66
CA THR A 106 6.44 -0.34 -4.51
C THR A 106 7.80 -1.02 -4.60
N ALA A 107 8.14 -1.51 -5.79
CA ALA A 107 9.50 -1.93 -6.11
C ALA A 107 10.31 -0.68 -6.48
N TYR A 108 11.34 -0.36 -5.70
CA TYR A 108 12.14 0.85 -5.89
C TYR A 108 13.56 0.49 -6.38
N SER A 109 13.99 1.15 -7.45
CA SER A 109 15.29 0.96 -8.07
C SER A 109 15.77 2.22 -8.78
N ARG A 110 16.93 2.15 -9.43
CA ARG A 110 17.46 3.20 -10.31
C ARG A 110 16.52 3.67 -11.42
N TYR A 111 15.50 2.88 -11.74
CA TYR A 111 14.50 3.21 -12.76
C TYR A 111 13.28 3.96 -12.20
N GLY A 112 13.26 4.22 -10.89
CA GLY A 112 12.15 4.83 -10.17
C GLY A 112 11.22 3.81 -9.50
N PRO A 113 10.17 4.28 -8.80
CA PRO A 113 9.19 3.41 -8.17
C PRO A 113 8.29 2.76 -9.22
N ALA A 114 8.10 1.45 -9.11
CA ALA A 114 7.17 0.67 -9.92
C ALA A 114 6.19 -0.09 -9.02
N VAL A 115 5.02 -0.44 -9.57
CA VAL A 115 4.07 -1.29 -8.85
C VAL A 115 4.44 -2.74 -9.10
N ALA A 116 4.67 -3.48 -8.02
CA ALA A 116 4.94 -4.90 -8.03
C ALA A 116 3.92 -5.66 -7.17
N LEU A 117 3.72 -6.93 -7.51
CA LEU A 117 2.86 -7.85 -6.77
C LEU A 117 3.65 -9.06 -6.26
N ALA A 118 3.18 -9.58 -5.14
CA ALA A 118 3.62 -10.86 -4.60
C ALA A 118 2.42 -11.55 -3.93
N THR A 119 2.46 -12.87 -3.82
CA THR A 119 1.41 -13.69 -3.22
C THR A 119 1.93 -14.49 -2.04
N THR A 120 1.09 -14.69 -1.03
CA THR A 120 1.39 -15.53 0.13
C THR A 120 0.12 -16.17 0.66
N GLU A 121 0.24 -17.33 1.29
CA GLU A 121 -0.86 -17.97 2.04
C GLU A 121 -0.62 -17.95 3.56
N ASP A 122 0.60 -17.70 4.01
CA ASP A 122 1.04 -17.87 5.40
C ASP A 122 1.75 -16.64 6.01
N PHE A 123 2.14 -15.66 5.19
CA PHE A 123 3.02 -14.55 5.56
C PHE A 123 4.39 -14.99 6.11
N GLU A 124 4.84 -16.18 5.74
CA GLU A 124 6.18 -16.71 6.01
C GLU A 124 6.94 -16.93 4.71
N THR A 125 6.24 -17.37 3.67
CA THR A 125 6.76 -17.59 2.32
C THR A 125 6.02 -16.69 1.32
N VAL A 126 6.70 -16.33 0.23
CA VAL A 126 6.15 -15.45 -0.77
C VAL A 126 6.55 -15.90 -2.17
N GLU A 127 5.60 -15.86 -3.09
CA GLU A 127 5.84 -15.94 -4.53
C GLU A 127 5.81 -14.52 -5.09
N ARG A 128 6.93 -14.03 -5.60
CA ARG A 128 7.00 -12.69 -6.21
C ARG A 128 6.58 -12.78 -7.67
N LEU A 129 5.59 -11.98 -8.05
CA LEU A 129 5.21 -11.80 -9.45
C LEU A 129 6.12 -10.76 -10.12
N GLY A 130 6.71 -9.86 -9.33
CA GLY A 130 7.54 -8.76 -9.81
C GLY A 130 6.69 -7.57 -10.26
N ILE A 131 7.28 -6.70 -11.08
CA ILE A 131 6.60 -5.50 -11.57
C ILE A 131 5.41 -5.86 -12.48
N VAL A 132 4.27 -5.22 -12.25
CA VAL A 132 3.05 -5.41 -13.05
C VAL A 132 2.58 -4.12 -13.72
N LEU A 133 3.04 -2.96 -13.25
CA LEU A 133 2.86 -1.67 -13.94
C LEU A 133 4.19 -0.91 -13.97
N SER A 134 4.52 -0.36 -15.14
CA SER A 134 5.78 0.34 -15.39
C SER A 134 5.99 1.57 -14.49
N PRO A 135 7.24 1.90 -14.13
CA PRO A 135 7.58 3.14 -13.42
C PRO A 135 7.37 4.38 -14.32
N SER A 136 7.13 5.58 -13.77
CA SER A 136 7.01 5.89 -12.34
C SER A 136 5.56 5.69 -11.87
N ASN A 137 5.36 4.76 -10.93
CA ASN A 137 4.04 4.37 -10.46
C ASN A 137 4.14 3.73 -9.06
N LYS A 138 3.16 4.00 -8.19
CA LYS A 138 3.15 3.48 -6.81
C LYS A 138 1.75 3.56 -6.19
N ASP A 139 1.68 3.40 -4.87
CA ASP A 139 0.44 3.49 -4.06
C ASP A 139 -0.65 2.51 -4.51
N ALA A 140 -0.20 1.32 -4.91
CA ALA A 140 -1.08 0.30 -5.43
C ALA A 140 -1.85 -0.45 -4.33
N THR A 141 -3.10 -0.76 -4.62
CA THR A 141 -3.94 -1.62 -3.78
C THR A 141 -5.03 -2.27 -4.63
N LEU A 142 -5.50 -3.47 -4.24
CA LEU A 142 -6.49 -4.22 -4.99
C LEU A 142 -7.85 -4.20 -4.29
N PHE A 143 -8.90 -4.40 -5.08
CA PHE A 143 -10.18 -4.83 -4.53
C PHE A 143 -10.18 -6.35 -4.30
N PRO A 144 -10.88 -6.84 -3.26
CA PRO A 144 -10.81 -8.25 -2.84
C PRO A 144 -11.64 -9.21 -3.70
N TYR A 145 -12.38 -8.72 -4.70
CA TYR A 145 -13.15 -9.55 -5.62
C TYR A 145 -13.26 -8.90 -7.01
N PRO A 146 -13.52 -9.69 -8.07
CA PRO A 146 -13.66 -9.16 -9.42
C PRO A 146 -15.01 -8.45 -9.61
N PHE A 147 -15.04 -7.48 -10.52
CA PHE A 147 -16.22 -6.75 -10.96
C PHE A 147 -16.44 -7.03 -12.43
N ASP A 148 -17.63 -7.54 -12.79
CA ASP A 148 -17.94 -7.99 -14.15
C ASP A 148 -16.89 -8.98 -14.72
N GLY A 149 -16.31 -9.81 -13.85
CA GLY A 149 -15.27 -10.77 -14.21
C GLY A 149 -13.85 -10.21 -14.31
N GLU A 150 -13.63 -8.91 -14.03
CA GLU A 150 -12.31 -8.28 -14.04
C GLU A 150 -11.82 -7.97 -12.62
N TRP A 151 -10.55 -8.24 -12.33
CA TRP A 151 -9.88 -7.68 -11.16
C TRP A 151 -9.66 -6.17 -11.34
N VAL A 152 -9.72 -5.42 -10.23
CA VAL A 152 -9.48 -3.97 -10.24
C VAL A 152 -8.37 -3.65 -9.25
N MET A 153 -7.37 -2.89 -9.72
CA MET A 153 -6.30 -2.33 -8.91
C MET A 153 -6.39 -0.81 -8.97
N LEU A 154 -6.24 -0.15 -7.83
CA LEU A 154 -5.93 1.26 -7.76
C LEU A 154 -4.43 1.45 -7.75
N HIS A 155 -3.93 2.47 -8.45
CA HIS A 155 -2.52 2.81 -8.49
C HIS A 155 -2.33 4.31 -8.81
N ARG A 156 -1.08 4.79 -8.84
CA ARG A 156 -0.77 6.22 -8.90
C ARG A 156 0.41 6.49 -9.85
N PRO A 157 0.18 6.48 -11.17
CA PRO A 157 1.21 6.79 -12.13
C PRO A 157 1.51 8.30 -12.11
N VAL A 158 2.74 8.66 -12.47
CA VAL A 158 3.09 10.06 -12.76
C VAL A 158 2.83 10.33 -14.24
N THR A 159 1.79 11.11 -14.55
CA THR A 159 1.35 11.37 -15.92
C THR A 159 1.14 12.86 -16.16
N GLY A 160 1.79 13.43 -17.18
CA GLY A 160 1.63 14.85 -17.49
C GLY A 160 2.09 15.80 -16.36
N GLY A 161 2.94 15.32 -15.45
CA GLY A 161 3.36 16.05 -14.25
C GLY A 161 2.35 16.03 -13.10
N GLN A 162 1.30 15.20 -13.21
CA GLN A 162 0.24 15.06 -12.21
C GLN A 162 0.23 13.65 -11.61
N GLU A 163 -0.31 13.56 -10.40
CA GLU A 163 -0.24 12.36 -9.56
C GLU A 163 -1.63 12.06 -8.98
N HIS A 164 -2.54 11.60 -9.85
CA HIS A 164 -3.91 11.18 -9.55
C HIS A 164 -4.00 9.73 -9.09
N ILE A 165 -5.13 9.32 -8.49
CA ILE A 165 -5.45 7.90 -8.31
C ILE A 165 -6.11 7.38 -9.58
N TRP A 166 -5.52 6.34 -10.15
CA TRP A 166 -6.00 5.64 -11.34
C TRP A 166 -6.49 4.24 -10.95
N HIS A 167 -7.28 3.64 -11.83
CA HIS A 167 -7.57 2.22 -11.82
C HIS A 167 -6.94 1.53 -13.03
N ALA A 168 -6.67 0.23 -12.92
CA ALA A 168 -6.38 -0.69 -14.01
C ALA A 168 -7.14 -2.01 -13.78
N THR A 169 -7.39 -2.77 -14.85
CA THR A 169 -8.10 -4.05 -14.76
C THR A 169 -7.31 -5.23 -15.34
N ALA A 170 -7.55 -6.41 -14.80
CA ALA A 170 -6.99 -7.67 -15.29
C ALA A 170 -8.08 -8.73 -15.40
N ASP A 171 -8.12 -9.48 -16.50
CA ASP A 171 -9.23 -10.40 -16.80
C ASP A 171 -9.11 -11.73 -16.01
N HIS A 172 -7.95 -12.41 -16.06
CA HIS A 172 -7.81 -13.79 -15.58
C HIS A 172 -6.57 -14.07 -14.73
N ASP A 173 -5.65 -13.11 -14.63
CA ASP A 173 -4.40 -13.25 -13.90
C ASP A 173 -4.03 -11.96 -13.17
N PHE A 174 -2.93 -12.00 -12.42
CA PHE A 174 -2.41 -10.83 -11.70
C PHE A 174 -1.17 -10.22 -12.36
N TYR A 175 -0.80 -10.66 -13.57
CA TYR A 175 0.37 -10.20 -14.31
C TYR A 175 0.02 -9.11 -15.34
N HIS A 176 -1.13 -9.23 -16.00
CA HIS A 176 -1.49 -8.41 -17.16
C HIS A 176 -2.59 -7.41 -16.82
N TRP A 177 -2.17 -6.20 -16.44
CA TRP A 177 -3.07 -5.09 -16.12
C TRP A 177 -3.23 -4.15 -17.32
N SER A 178 -4.46 -3.76 -17.61
CA SER A 178 -4.84 -2.97 -18.78
C SER A 178 -6.02 -2.02 -18.48
N ARG A 179 -6.60 -1.42 -19.53
CA ARG A 179 -7.75 -0.49 -19.46
C ARG A 179 -7.61 0.58 -18.35
N PRO A 180 -6.48 1.32 -18.30
CA PRO A 180 -6.26 2.30 -17.23
C PRO A 180 -7.23 3.46 -17.35
N GLY A 181 -7.67 4.01 -16.22
CA GLY A 181 -8.52 5.19 -16.17
C GLY A 181 -8.30 6.01 -14.89
N VAL A 182 -8.44 7.33 -14.99
CA VAL A 182 -8.40 8.21 -13.80
C VAL A 182 -9.65 7.94 -12.97
N LEU A 183 -9.46 7.59 -11.70
CA LEU A 183 -10.55 7.38 -10.76
C LEU A 183 -10.83 8.64 -9.93
N LEU A 184 -9.79 9.14 -9.25
CA LEU A 184 -9.88 10.34 -8.44
C LEU A 184 -8.76 11.29 -8.86
N PRO A 185 -9.10 12.47 -9.43
CA PRO A 185 -8.10 13.48 -9.76
C PRO A 185 -7.65 14.22 -8.50
N GLU A 186 -6.37 14.61 -8.49
CA GLU A 186 -5.88 15.58 -7.49
C GLU A 186 -6.62 16.91 -7.68
N ARG A 187 -6.87 17.65 -6.60
CA ARG A 187 -7.72 18.85 -6.70
C ARG A 187 -7.01 20.06 -7.31
N GLY A 188 -5.69 20.03 -7.40
CA GLY A 188 -4.87 21.19 -7.77
C GLY A 188 -4.98 22.35 -6.78
N GLY A 189 -4.40 23.49 -7.15
CA GLY A 189 -4.60 24.77 -6.45
C GLY A 189 -4.23 24.74 -4.96
N PRO A 190 -4.95 25.47 -4.08
CA PRO A 190 -4.58 25.66 -2.68
C PRO A 190 -5.05 24.52 -1.75
N TRP A 191 -5.68 23.48 -2.30
CA TRP A 191 -6.30 22.39 -1.53
C TRP A 191 -5.27 21.55 -0.79
N TRP A 192 -5.72 20.87 0.26
CA TRP A 192 -4.85 20.07 1.12
C TRP A 192 -4.29 18.83 0.41
N ASP A 193 -4.99 18.38 -0.64
CA ASP A 193 -4.69 17.28 -1.56
C ASP A 193 -4.44 17.82 -2.99
N GLY A 194 -3.91 19.04 -3.09
CA GLY A 194 -3.73 19.76 -4.35
C GLY A 194 -2.43 19.45 -5.09
N LEU A 195 -1.38 18.95 -4.42
CA LEU A 195 -0.10 18.61 -5.06
C LEU A 195 -0.11 17.22 -5.69
N ARG A 196 -0.65 16.25 -4.95
CA ARG A 196 -0.81 14.84 -5.37
C ARG A 196 -1.67 14.08 -4.39
N ILE A 197 -2.22 12.97 -4.85
CA ILE A 197 -2.97 12.00 -4.04
C ILE A 197 -2.50 10.57 -4.31
N GLY A 198 -2.83 9.65 -3.41
CA GLY A 198 -2.52 8.23 -3.59
C GLY A 198 -3.33 7.34 -2.66
N GLY A 199 -3.54 6.08 -3.10
CA GLY A 199 -4.24 5.07 -2.32
C GLY A 199 -3.56 4.78 -0.98
N GLY A 200 -4.37 4.55 0.05
CA GLY A 200 -3.91 4.13 1.37
C GLY A 200 -4.07 2.63 1.55
N ALA A 201 -5.00 2.25 2.42
CA ALA A 201 -5.41 0.86 2.62
C ALA A 201 -6.25 0.35 1.42
N PRO A 202 -6.36 -0.98 1.24
CA PRO A 202 -7.39 -1.55 0.38
C PRO A 202 -8.78 -0.95 0.65
N PRO A 203 -9.58 -0.67 -0.40
CA PRO A 203 -10.93 -0.16 -0.23
C PRO A 203 -11.76 -1.06 0.69
N ILE A 204 -12.50 -0.44 1.61
CA ILE A 204 -13.31 -1.16 2.62
C ILE A 204 -14.76 -1.17 2.17
N LEU A 205 -15.36 -2.37 2.04
CA LEU A 205 -16.77 -2.48 1.68
C LEU A 205 -17.65 -2.01 2.85
N THR A 206 -18.59 -1.12 2.54
CA THR A 206 -19.63 -0.64 3.46
C THR A 206 -21.00 -0.73 2.78
N ASP A 207 -22.07 -0.54 3.54
CA ASP A 207 -23.44 -0.51 2.98
C ASP A 207 -23.63 0.56 1.91
N GLU A 208 -22.88 1.66 1.98
CA GLU A 208 -22.95 2.80 1.06
C GLU A 208 -22.01 2.68 -0.15
N GLY A 209 -21.17 1.63 -0.19
CA GLY A 209 -20.14 1.44 -1.22
C GLY A 209 -18.75 1.24 -0.65
N TRP A 210 -17.73 1.50 -1.47
CA TRP A 210 -16.33 1.28 -1.08
C TRP A 210 -15.73 2.52 -0.46
N LEU A 211 -15.42 2.45 0.83
CA LEU A 211 -14.69 3.49 1.53
C LEU A 211 -13.21 3.42 1.17
N LEU A 212 -12.74 4.38 0.39
CA LEU A 212 -11.33 4.57 0.07
C LEU A 212 -10.72 5.59 1.04
N ILE A 213 -9.79 5.13 1.87
CA ILE A 213 -8.90 6.02 2.63
C ILE A 213 -7.70 6.36 1.75
N TYR A 214 -7.52 7.63 1.43
CA TYR A 214 -6.44 8.10 0.56
C TYR A 214 -5.60 9.17 1.25
N HIS A 215 -4.34 9.29 0.85
CA HIS A 215 -3.52 10.41 1.29
C HIS A 215 -3.55 11.53 0.26
N GLY A 216 -3.42 12.76 0.73
CA GLY A 216 -3.28 13.94 -0.09
C GLY A 216 -2.16 14.82 0.42
N VAL A 217 -1.46 15.47 -0.51
CA VAL A 217 -0.29 16.28 -0.22
C VAL A 217 -0.56 17.72 -0.60
N LYS A 218 -0.10 18.61 0.27
CA LYS A 218 0.07 20.03 -0.02
C LYS A 218 1.52 20.40 0.20
N GLU A 219 2.10 21.14 -0.72
CA GLU A 219 3.41 21.76 -0.50
C GLU A 219 3.26 23.09 0.24
N MET A 220 4.04 23.26 1.29
CA MET A 220 4.13 24.52 2.03
C MET A 220 5.60 24.84 2.28
N ALA A 221 6.08 25.95 1.74
CA ALA A 221 7.47 26.39 1.87
C ALA A 221 8.50 25.31 1.50
N GLY A 222 8.24 24.55 0.42
CA GLY A 222 9.12 23.47 -0.05
C GLY A 222 9.02 22.16 0.75
N HIS A 223 8.11 22.06 1.71
CA HIS A 223 7.89 20.85 2.50
C HIS A 223 6.53 20.21 2.17
N PRO A 224 6.49 18.90 1.85
CA PRO A 224 5.24 18.19 1.64
C PRO A 224 4.55 17.92 2.98
N ILE A 225 3.26 18.27 3.06
CA ILE A 225 2.41 17.95 4.20
C ILE A 225 1.38 16.91 3.79
N TYR A 226 1.54 15.70 4.31
CA TYR A 226 0.61 14.59 4.09
C TYR A 226 -0.57 14.67 5.06
N ARG A 227 -1.77 14.44 4.55
CA ARG A 227 -3.00 14.26 5.35
C ARG A 227 -3.80 13.10 4.78
N LEU A 228 -4.74 12.59 5.58
CA LEU A 228 -5.69 11.55 5.16
C LEU A 228 -7.03 12.17 4.82
N GLY A 229 -7.62 11.66 3.74
CA GLY A 229 -9.01 11.92 3.34
C GLY A 229 -9.73 10.60 3.10
N VAL A 230 -11.03 10.72 2.85
CA VAL A 230 -11.88 9.58 2.48
C VAL A 230 -12.66 9.92 1.22
N ALA A 231 -12.86 8.93 0.37
CA ALA A 231 -13.77 8.93 -0.76
C ALA A 231 -14.67 7.70 -0.67
N LEU A 232 -15.86 7.79 -1.24
CA LEU A 232 -16.79 6.67 -1.34
C LEU A 232 -16.98 6.35 -2.82
N LEU A 233 -16.64 5.12 -3.21
CA LEU A 233 -16.76 4.65 -4.59
C LEU A 233 -18.01 3.77 -4.72
N ASP A 234 -18.58 3.72 -5.92
CA ASP A 234 -19.75 2.91 -6.23
C ASP A 234 -19.52 1.43 -5.90
N ARG A 235 -20.53 0.80 -5.29
CA ARG A 235 -20.45 -0.57 -4.76
C ARG A 235 -20.26 -1.62 -5.85
N ASP A 236 -20.97 -1.44 -6.97
CA ASP A 236 -21.10 -2.44 -8.03
C ASP A 236 -20.08 -2.19 -9.15
N ASN A 237 -19.62 -0.95 -9.31
CA ASN A 237 -18.55 -0.60 -10.23
C ASN A 237 -17.67 0.53 -9.66
N PRO A 238 -16.59 0.20 -8.93
CA PRO A 238 -15.76 1.19 -8.24
C PRO A 238 -14.95 2.10 -9.17
N ARG A 239 -15.10 1.95 -10.50
CA ARG A 239 -14.50 2.81 -11.52
C ARG A 239 -15.35 4.05 -11.84
N ARG A 240 -16.56 4.15 -11.28
CA ARG A 240 -17.56 5.20 -11.57
C ARG A 240 -17.71 6.18 -10.42
#